data_AF-A0A8J4U3A2-F1
#
_entry.id   AF-A0A8J4U3A2-F1
#
_cell.length_a   1.000
_cell.length_b   1.000
_cell.length_c   1.000
_cell.angle_alpha   90.00
_cell.angle_beta   90.00
_cell.angle_gamma   90.00
#
_symmetry.space_group_name_H-M   'P 1'
#
loop_
_entity.id
_entity.type
_entity.pdbx_description
1 polymer ?
#
loop_
_entity_poly.entity_id
_entity_poly.type
_entity_poly.pdbx_seq_one_letter_code
_entity_poly.pdbx_strand_id
1 'polypeptide(L)'
;MSTLSALPFFKPLHASVSPARQRRHTLPASEFRSLNTEDAISVFEIEREAFISVSGECPLHLDEVRQFLTLCPELSLGWFVEGRLVAFIIGSLWDQDRLTT
;
A
#
# COMPACT_ATOMS: atom_id res chain seq x y z
N MET A 1 -40.40 8.18 -44.14
CA MET A 1 -40.01 9.30 -43.27
C MET A 1 -39.96 8.76 -41.84
N SER A 2 -38.83 8.20 -41.45
CA SER A 2 -38.67 7.48 -40.18
C SER A 2 -38.01 8.40 -39.16
N THR A 3 -38.77 8.86 -38.18
CA THR A 3 -38.25 9.57 -37.01
C THR A 3 -38.09 8.58 -35.86
N LEU A 4 -36.90 8.03 -35.69
CA LEU A 4 -36.53 7.31 -34.47
C LEU A 4 -35.92 8.33 -33.50
N SER A 5 -36.71 8.70 -32.51
CA SER A 5 -36.31 9.47 -31.34
C SER A 5 -35.29 8.67 -30.51
N ALA A 6 -34.15 9.29 -30.22
CA ALA A 6 -33.15 8.73 -29.31
C ALA A 6 -33.61 8.94 -27.85
N LEU A 7 -33.81 7.85 -27.11
CA LEU A 7 -33.94 7.89 -25.65
C LEU A 7 -32.56 7.64 -25.02
N PRO A 8 -32.10 8.47 -24.07
CA PRO A 8 -30.83 8.26 -23.41
C PRO A 8 -30.93 7.03 -22.50
N PHE A 9 -29.94 6.15 -22.65
CA PHE A 9 -29.76 4.94 -21.85
C PHE A 9 -29.46 5.32 -20.39
N PHE A 10 -30.47 5.40 -19.55
CA PHE A 10 -30.28 5.51 -18.10
C PHE A 10 -29.63 4.24 -17.58
N LYS A 11 -28.35 4.33 -17.25
CA LYS A 11 -27.57 3.28 -16.56
C LYS A 11 -28.11 3.14 -15.14
N PRO A 12 -28.57 1.97 -14.68
CA PRO A 12 -28.94 1.80 -13.28
C PRO A 12 -27.69 1.79 -12.41
N LEU A 13 -27.56 2.76 -11.49
CA LEU A 13 -26.73 2.62 -10.30
C LEU A 13 -27.40 1.57 -9.42
N HIS A 14 -27.08 0.29 -9.60
CA HIS A 14 -27.16 -0.72 -8.53
C HIS A 14 -26.47 -1.98 -9.04
N ALA A 15 -25.15 -2.02 -8.90
CA ALA A 15 -24.45 -3.28 -8.91
C ALA A 15 -24.94 -4.08 -7.70
N SER A 16 -25.65 -5.16 -7.95
CA SER A 16 -26.06 -6.13 -6.94
C SER A 16 -24.82 -6.62 -6.17
N VAL A 17 -24.70 -6.25 -4.90
CA VAL A 17 -23.70 -6.84 -4.00
C VAL A 17 -24.16 -8.26 -3.71
N SER A 18 -23.75 -9.21 -4.56
CA SER A 18 -23.90 -10.63 -4.29
C SER A 18 -23.05 -11.00 -3.07
N PRO A 19 -23.60 -11.65 -2.04
CA PRO A 19 -22.82 -12.02 -0.87
C PRO A 19 -21.77 -13.07 -1.27
N ALA A 20 -20.50 -12.72 -1.07
CA ALA A 20 -19.36 -13.64 -1.03
C ALA A 20 -19.09 -14.54 -2.26
N ARG A 21 -19.39 -14.11 -3.49
CA ARG A 21 -18.71 -14.71 -4.65
C ARG A 21 -17.33 -14.09 -4.78
N GLN A 22 -16.33 -14.73 -4.17
CA GLN A 22 -14.92 -14.34 -4.27
C GLN A 22 -14.55 -14.25 -5.76
N ARG A 23 -14.37 -13.03 -6.26
CA ARG A 23 -13.87 -12.81 -7.62
C ARG A 23 -12.49 -13.44 -7.73
N ARG A 24 -12.16 -14.03 -8.88
CA ARG A 24 -10.80 -14.46 -9.16
C ARG A 24 -9.88 -13.25 -8.98
N HIS A 25 -8.92 -13.37 -8.06
CA HIS A 25 -7.97 -12.32 -7.77
C HIS A 25 -6.99 -12.21 -8.94
N THR A 26 -7.04 -11.08 -9.64
CA THR A 26 -5.95 -10.62 -10.51
C THR A 26 -5.13 -9.61 -9.73
N LEU A 27 -3.82 -9.59 -9.92
CA LEU A 27 -2.99 -8.57 -9.27
C LEU A 27 -3.44 -7.17 -9.71
N PRO A 28 -3.64 -6.24 -8.77
CA PRO A 28 -3.90 -4.85 -9.12
C PRO A 28 -2.74 -4.28 -9.94
N ALA A 29 -3.05 -3.47 -10.97
CA ALA A 29 -2.02 -2.79 -11.73
C ALA A 29 -1.26 -1.76 -10.88
N SER A 30 -1.99 -1.05 -10.01
CA SER A 30 -1.44 -0.11 -9.03
C SER A 30 -2.30 -0.14 -7.77
N GLU A 31 -1.68 -0.22 -6.61
CA GLU A 31 -2.34 -0.34 -5.31
C GLU A 31 -1.59 0.48 -4.25
N PHE A 32 -2.34 1.17 -3.39
CA PHE A 32 -1.81 1.80 -2.19
C PHE A 32 -2.43 1.12 -0.99
N ARG A 33 -1.61 0.56 -0.11
CA ARG A 33 -2.07 -0.10 1.11
C ARG A 33 -1.07 0.07 2.25
N SER A 34 -1.53 -0.09 3.48
CA SER A 34 -0.63 -0.25 4.63
C SER A 34 0.26 -1.47 4.43
N LEU A 35 1.50 -1.35 4.90
CA LEU A 35 2.46 -2.44 4.86
C LEU A 35 2.18 -3.41 6.01
N ASN A 36 2.57 -4.66 5.81
CA ASN A 36 2.56 -5.68 6.84
C ASN A 36 3.99 -6.24 7.02
N THR A 37 4.18 -7.10 8.02
CA THR A 37 5.49 -7.67 8.34
C THR A 37 6.11 -8.52 7.21
N GLU A 38 5.31 -9.03 6.27
CA GLU A 38 5.81 -9.78 5.11
C GLU A 38 6.47 -8.84 4.08
N ASP A 39 6.02 -7.58 4.00
CA ASP A 39 6.59 -6.56 3.12
C ASP A 39 7.97 -6.04 3.61
N ALA A 40 8.38 -6.37 4.85
CA ALA A 40 9.61 -5.86 5.46
C ALA A 40 10.88 -6.18 4.67
N ILE A 41 10.92 -7.36 4.03
CA ILE A 41 12.06 -7.75 3.18
C ILE A 41 12.12 -6.84 1.95
N SER A 42 10.99 -6.58 1.30
CA SER A 42 10.94 -5.70 0.13
C SER A 42 11.32 -4.26 0.48
N VAL A 43 10.88 -3.76 1.64
CA VAL A 43 11.33 -2.46 2.17
C VAL A 43 12.85 -2.42 2.30
N PHE A 44 13.43 -3.43 2.97
CA PHE A 44 14.87 -3.46 3.22
C PHE A 44 15.69 -3.61 1.93
N GLU A 45 15.18 -4.34 0.93
CA GLU A 45 15.83 -4.42 -0.38
C GLU A 45 15.89 -3.06 -1.09
N ILE A 46 14.80 -2.28 -1.00
CA ILE A 46 14.76 -0.91 -1.51
C ILE A 46 15.74 -0.04 -0.72
N GLU A 47 15.78 -0.11 0.61
CA GLU A 47 16.71 0.69 1.42
C GLU A 47 18.18 0.35 1.18
N ARG A 48 18.48 -0.93 0.93
CA ARG A 48 19.83 -1.37 0.59
C ARG A 48 20.34 -0.71 -0.69
N GLU A 49 19.47 -0.57 -1.69
CA GLU A 49 19.82 0.10 -2.94
C GLU A 49 19.81 1.62 -2.77
N ALA A 50 18.79 2.19 -2.14
CA ALA A 50 18.61 3.64 -2.05
C ALA A 50 19.55 4.33 -1.04
N PHE A 51 19.89 3.67 0.07
CA PHE A 51 20.67 4.27 1.16
C PHE A 51 22.02 3.55 1.36
N ILE A 52 22.01 2.24 1.62
CA ILE A 52 23.26 1.51 1.97
C ILE A 52 24.27 1.59 0.83
N SER A 53 23.83 1.50 -0.43
CA SER A 53 24.74 1.60 -1.58
C SER A 53 25.44 2.97 -1.69
N VAL A 54 24.87 4.03 -1.09
CA VAL A 54 25.33 5.41 -1.18
C VAL A 54 26.13 5.83 0.07
N SER A 55 25.60 5.56 1.27
CA SER A 55 26.19 5.99 2.55
C SER A 55 26.78 4.85 3.39
N GLY A 56 26.47 3.59 3.06
CA GLY A 56 26.80 2.43 3.88
C GLY A 56 25.85 2.18 5.05
N GLU A 57 24.82 3.01 5.22
CA GLU A 57 23.85 2.94 6.33
C GLU A 57 22.44 3.22 5.81
N CYS A 58 21.44 2.51 6.34
CA CYS A 58 20.02 2.77 6.06
C CYS A 58 19.30 3.34 7.29
N PRO A 59 18.20 4.11 7.08
CA PRO A 59 17.42 4.66 8.19
C PRO A 59 16.84 3.60 9.14
N LEU A 60 16.42 2.46 8.61
CA LEU A 60 15.83 1.36 9.37
C LEU A 60 16.45 0.03 8.94
N HIS A 61 16.91 -0.78 9.89
CA HIS A 61 17.32 -2.15 9.61
C HIS A 61 16.10 -3.07 9.54
N LEU A 62 16.27 -4.26 8.96
CA LEU A 62 15.18 -5.22 8.76
C LEU A 62 14.36 -5.51 10.04
N ASP A 63 15.03 -5.62 11.19
CA ASP A 63 14.35 -5.88 12.47
C ASP A 63 13.57 -4.66 12.98
N GLU A 64 14.09 -3.45 12.74
CA GLU A 64 13.40 -2.19 13.08
C GLU A 64 12.18 -1.98 12.18
N VAL A 65 12.30 -2.26 10.88
CA VAL A 65 11.18 -2.27 9.93
C VAL A 65 10.08 -3.22 10.43
N ARG A 66 10.41 -4.47 10.77
CA ARG A 66 9.44 -5.43 11.30
C ARG A 66 8.78 -4.93 12.58
N GLN A 67 9.54 -4.30 13.46
CA GLN A 67 9.02 -3.75 14.71
C GLN A 67 7.97 -2.66 14.43
N PHE A 68 8.26 -1.69 13.55
CA PHE A 68 7.28 -0.65 13.20
C PHE A 68 6.03 -1.23 12.54
N LEU A 69 6.18 -2.18 11.62
CA LEU A 69 5.05 -2.83 10.94
C LEU A 69 4.23 -3.74 11.87
N THR A 70 4.79 -4.15 13.01
CA THR A 70 4.06 -4.88 14.06
C THR A 70 3.31 -3.93 14.99
N LEU A 71 3.93 -2.81 15.37
CA LEU A 71 3.40 -1.89 16.38
C LEU A 71 2.37 -0.91 15.80
N CYS A 72 2.62 -0.36 14.62
CA CYS A 72 1.80 0.68 14.01
C CYS A 72 1.76 0.55 12.48
N PRO A 73 1.27 -0.57 11.92
CA PRO A 73 1.14 -0.75 10.46
C PRO A 73 0.27 0.33 9.80
N GLU A 74 -0.68 0.91 10.53
CA GLU A 74 -1.54 2.00 10.06
C GLU A 74 -0.80 3.31 9.76
N LEU A 75 0.41 3.48 10.32
CA LEU A 75 1.29 4.62 10.06
C LEU A 75 2.30 4.33 8.93
N SER A 76 2.12 3.21 8.23
CA SER A 76 2.88 2.85 7.05
C SER A 76 2.02 2.92 5.79
N LEU A 77 2.67 3.21 4.66
CA LEU A 77 2.03 3.20 3.35
C LEU A 77 2.99 2.66 2.29
N GLY A 78 2.54 1.66 1.54
CA GLY A 78 3.25 1.11 0.39
C GLY A 78 2.51 1.40 -0.91
N TRP A 79 3.27 1.75 -1.95
CA TRP A 79 2.80 1.75 -3.32
C TRP A 79 3.26 0.47 -4.02
N PHE A 80 2.30 -0.31 -4.48
CA PHE A 80 2.51 -1.56 -5.19
C PHE A 80 2.13 -1.41 -6.66
N VAL A 81 2.99 -1.88 -7.56
CA VAL A 81 2.72 -1.97 -9.00
C VAL A 81 2.82 -3.45 -9.38
N GLU A 82 1.74 -4.00 -9.93
CA GLU A 82 1.63 -5.43 -10.27
C GLU A 82 2.03 -6.36 -9.11
N GLY A 83 1.64 -6.01 -7.88
CA GLY A 83 1.93 -6.77 -6.67
C GLY A 83 3.35 -6.63 -6.12
N ARG A 84 4.19 -5.75 -6.68
CA ARG A 84 5.54 -5.47 -6.19
C ARG A 84 5.61 -4.10 -5.51
N LEU A 85 6.22 -4.03 -4.33
CA LEU A 85 6.46 -2.77 -3.64
C LEU A 85 7.49 -1.95 -4.43
N VAL A 86 7.14 -0.72 -4.79
CA VAL A 86 8.01 0.19 -5.56
C VAL A 86 8.37 1.46 -4.79
N ALA A 87 7.55 1.86 -3.83
CA ALA A 87 7.83 2.98 -2.94
C ALA A 87 7.11 2.75 -1.61
N PHE A 88 7.66 3.29 -0.53
CA PHE A 88 7.09 3.13 0.80
C PHE A 88 7.34 4.33 1.70
N ILE A 89 6.55 4.42 2.76
CA ILE A 89 6.75 5.30 3.91
C ILE A 89 6.54 4.44 5.16
N ILE A 90 7.49 4.51 6.10
CA ILE A 90 7.36 3.98 7.46
C ILE A 90 7.36 5.15 8.42
N GLY A 91 6.35 5.18 9.28
CA GLY A 91 6.22 6.19 10.33
C GLY A 91 5.87 5.56 11.67
N SER A 92 6.01 6.36 12.72
CA SER A 92 5.52 6.07 14.06
C SER A 92 5.08 7.36 14.74
N LEU A 93 4.35 7.23 15.85
CA LEU A 93 4.09 8.38 16.73
C LEU A 93 5.36 8.73 17.47
N TRP A 94 5.65 10.03 17.57
CA TRP A 94 6.77 10.56 18.33
C TRP A 94 6.25 11.33 19.54
N ASP A 95 6.66 10.92 20.73
CA ASP A 95 6.39 11.63 21.97
C ASP A 95 7.71 12.11 22.57
N GLN A 96 8.06 13.37 22.26
CA GLN A 96 9.34 13.96 22.65
C GLN A 96 9.51 14.05 24.16
N ASP A 97 8.43 14.35 24.89
CA ASP A 97 8.48 14.57 26.34
C ASP A 97 8.80 13.27 27.10
N ARG A 98 8.42 12.11 26.55
CA ARG A 98 8.73 10.80 27.14
C ARG A 98 10.15 10.31 26.87
N LEU A 99 10.86 10.90 25.91
CA LEU A 99 12.19 10.45 25.46
C LEU A 99 13.34 11.33 25.97
N THR A 100 13.03 12.52 26.49
CA THR A 100 14.01 13.48 27.04
C THR A 100 14.14 13.44 28.57
N THR A 101 13.48 12.47 29.22
CA THR A 101 13.57 12.24 30.69
C THR A 101 14.62 11.19 31.02
#